data_AF-A0A8J2Q687-F1
#
_entry.id   AF-A0A8J2Q687-F1
#
_cell.length_a   1.000
_cell.length_b   1.000
_cell.length_c   1.000
_cell.angle_alpha   90.00
_cell.angle_beta   90.00
_cell.angle_gamma   90.00
#
_symmetry.space_group_name_H-M   'P 1'
#
loop_
_entity.id
_entity.type
_entity.pdbx_description
1 polymer ?
#
loop_
_entity_poly.entity_id
_entity_poly.type
_entity_poly.pdbx_seq_one_letter_code
_entity_poly.pdbx_strand_id
1 'polypeptide(L)'
;MKQAHVIDGKKITTTDTSIHFKKQFKTAKKINFDDFKKYIEDFAAAKKIEPKELEDKLINCGRPGLSSATKATHVGVVDRLTDTSKYTGSHKERFDSTGKGRGIEGRRDVKDTSGYTSSFKTKLGDKSEGSKSPSPVPPPK
;
A
#
# COMPACT_ATOMS: atom_id res chain seq x y z
N MET A 1 -26.38 -3.01 2.23
CA MET A 1 -25.98 -2.79 3.63
C MET A 1 -25.81 -1.31 3.99
N LYS A 2 -24.83 -0.58 3.45
CA LYS A 2 -24.61 0.84 3.83
C LYS A 2 -25.76 1.78 3.45
N GLN A 3 -26.30 1.62 2.24
CA GLN A 3 -27.46 2.40 1.77
C GLN A 3 -28.78 2.00 2.43
N ALA A 4 -28.89 0.76 2.91
CA ALA A 4 -30.07 0.25 3.61
C ALA A 4 -30.14 0.71 5.08
N HIS A 5 -29.27 1.62 5.50
CA HIS A 5 -29.11 2.06 6.89
C HIS A 5 -28.98 0.90 7.90
N VAL A 6 -28.44 -0.24 7.44
CA VAL A 6 -28.16 -1.41 8.29
C VAL A 6 -26.92 -1.17 9.15
N ILE A 7 -26.01 -0.31 8.71
CA ILE A 7 -24.75 -0.03 9.39
C ILE A 7 -24.91 1.23 10.25
N ASP A 8 -25.25 1.04 11.52
CA ASP A 8 -25.44 2.12 12.51
C ASP A 8 -24.14 2.62 13.16
N GLY A 9 -22.99 2.01 12.86
CA GLY A 9 -21.68 2.39 13.42
C GLY A 9 -21.49 2.05 14.91
N LYS A 10 -22.56 1.69 15.64
CA LYS A 10 -22.51 1.25 17.04
C LYS A 10 -22.66 -0.26 17.17
N LYS A 11 -23.81 -0.81 16.77
CA LYS A 11 -24.09 -2.25 16.86
C LYS A 11 -23.55 -3.01 15.63
N ILE A 12 -23.85 -2.49 14.45
CA ILE A 12 -23.34 -2.99 13.17
C ILE A 12 -22.33 -1.99 12.61
N THR A 13 -21.08 -2.43 12.49
CA THR A 13 -19.99 -1.62 11.93
C THR A 13 -19.55 -2.18 10.59
N THR A 14 -19.01 -1.34 9.71
CA THR A 14 -18.51 -1.77 8.40
C THR A 14 -17.42 -2.83 8.51
N THR A 15 -16.55 -2.70 9.52
CA THR A 15 -15.51 -3.70 9.83
C THR A 15 -16.12 -5.05 10.17
N ASP A 16 -17.12 -5.08 11.05
CA ASP A 16 -17.76 -6.32 11.47
C ASP A 16 -18.49 -7.02 10.32
N THR A 17 -19.20 -6.27 9.48
CA THR A 17 -19.80 -6.78 8.23
C THR A 17 -18.74 -7.42 7.33
N SER A 18 -17.60 -6.75 7.14
CA SER A 18 -16.50 -7.25 6.31
C SER A 18 -15.79 -8.48 6.88
N ILE A 19 -15.67 -8.58 8.21
CA ILE A 19 -15.07 -9.74 8.89
C ILE A 19 -15.97 -10.96 8.72
N HIS A 20 -17.27 -10.83 8.99
CA HIS A 20 -18.21 -11.95 8.83
C HIS A 20 -18.27 -12.43 7.38
N PHE A 21 -18.26 -11.49 6.42
CA PHE A 21 -18.25 -11.83 5.01
C PHE A 21 -16.98 -12.61 4.66
N LYS A 22 -15.80 -12.14 5.07
CA LYS A 22 -14.53 -12.81 4.76
C LYS A 22 -14.32 -14.11 5.54
N LYS A 23 -14.95 -14.26 6.71
CA LYS A 23 -14.96 -15.49 7.50
C LYS A 23 -15.69 -16.61 6.75
N GLN A 24 -16.85 -16.31 6.17
CA GLN A 24 -17.63 -17.27 5.40
C GLN A 24 -17.08 -17.46 3.98
N PHE A 25 -16.58 -16.38 3.37
CA PHE A 25 -16.16 -16.34 1.97
C PHE A 25 -14.69 -15.94 1.84
N LYS A 26 -13.77 -16.80 2.33
CA LYS A 26 -12.33 -16.50 2.40
C LYS A 26 -11.71 -16.12 1.05
N THR A 27 -12.10 -16.84 -0.01
CA THR A 27 -11.51 -16.71 -1.36
C THR A 27 -12.48 -16.12 -2.37
N ALA A 28 -13.78 -16.17 -2.10
CA ALA A 28 -14.80 -15.75 -3.05
C ALA A 28 -14.90 -14.22 -3.11
N LYS A 29 -14.74 -13.69 -4.32
CA LYS A 29 -14.92 -12.25 -4.62
C LYS A 29 -16.37 -11.89 -4.93
N LYS A 30 -17.20 -12.89 -5.22
CA LYS A 30 -18.62 -12.79 -5.54
C LYS A 30 -19.32 -13.97 -4.88
N ILE A 31 -20.57 -13.78 -4.47
CA ILE A 31 -21.38 -14.83 -3.84
C ILE A 31 -22.72 -14.95 -4.55
N ASN A 32 -23.31 -16.14 -4.50
CA ASN A 32 -24.66 -16.37 -5.00
C ASN A 32 -25.70 -15.85 -4.00
N PHE A 33 -26.96 -15.73 -4.43
CA PHE A 33 -28.04 -15.25 -3.58
C PHE A 33 -28.33 -16.20 -2.40
N ASP A 34 -28.23 -17.51 -2.60
CA ASP A 34 -28.45 -18.48 -1.51
C ASP A 34 -27.37 -18.38 -0.43
N ASP A 35 -26.12 -18.15 -0.83
CA ASP A 35 -25.02 -17.90 0.08
C ASP A 35 -25.17 -16.56 0.80
N PHE A 36 -25.71 -15.56 0.12
CA PHE A 36 -26.03 -14.27 0.72
C PHE A 36 -27.10 -14.40 1.82
N LYS A 37 -28.15 -15.20 1.62
CA LYS A 37 -29.15 -15.47 2.67
C LYS A 37 -28.54 -16.10 3.92
N LYS A 38 -27.73 -17.14 3.75
CA LYS A 38 -26.99 -17.77 4.85
C LYS A 38 -26.08 -16.78 5.59
N TYR A 39 -25.46 -15.87 4.84
CA TYR A 39 -24.66 -14.80 5.43
C TYR A 39 -25.49 -13.85 6.28
N ILE A 40 -26.69 -13.44 5.81
CA ILE A 40 -27.61 -12.58 6.56
C ILE A 40 -28.07 -13.27 7.85
N GLU A 41 -28.42 -14.56 7.80
CA GLU A 41 -28.85 -15.34 8.96
C GLU A 41 -27.74 -15.43 10.04
N ASP A 42 -26.55 -15.86 9.65
CA ASP A 42 -25.39 -15.96 10.55
C ASP A 42 -24.98 -14.59 11.12
N PHE A 43 -25.05 -13.54 10.30
CA PHE A 43 -24.73 -12.18 10.72
C PHE A 43 -25.76 -11.63 11.72
N ALA A 44 -27.05 -11.91 11.48
CA ALA A 44 -28.14 -11.55 12.36
C ALA A 44 -28.01 -12.27 13.72
N ALA A 45 -27.67 -13.57 13.70
CA ALA A 45 -27.38 -14.35 14.91
C ALA A 45 -26.21 -13.78 15.72
N ALA A 46 -25.11 -13.41 15.05
CA ALA A 46 -23.93 -12.82 15.70
C ALA A 46 -24.23 -11.45 16.35
N LYS A 47 -25.17 -10.69 15.78
CA LYS A 47 -25.57 -9.36 16.29
C LYS A 47 -26.82 -9.36 17.14
N LYS A 48 -27.46 -10.50 17.34
CA LYS A 48 -28.73 -10.67 18.07
C LYS A 48 -29.84 -9.77 17.49
N ILE A 49 -29.91 -9.69 16.17
CA ILE A 49 -30.94 -8.96 15.43
C ILE A 49 -31.81 -10.01 14.74
N GLU A 50 -33.10 -9.74 14.55
CA GLU A 50 -33.92 -10.65 13.76
C GLU A 50 -33.49 -10.65 12.29
N PRO A 51 -33.34 -11.83 11.67
CA PRO A 51 -32.96 -11.92 10.26
C PRO A 51 -33.99 -11.26 9.34
N LYS A 52 -35.29 -11.32 9.68
CA LYS A 52 -36.37 -10.69 8.89
C LYS A 52 -36.26 -9.17 8.85
N GLU A 53 -36.03 -8.51 9.97
CA GLU A 53 -35.85 -7.05 9.98
C GLU A 53 -34.66 -6.60 9.13
N LEU A 54 -33.61 -7.43 9.07
CA LEU A 54 -32.42 -7.17 8.27
C LEU A 54 -32.72 -7.33 6.78
N GLU A 55 -33.42 -8.40 6.39
CA GLU A 55 -33.87 -8.62 5.02
C GLU A 55 -34.83 -7.54 4.56
N ASP A 56 -35.81 -7.16 5.37
CA ASP A 56 -36.79 -6.13 5.03
C ASP A 56 -36.13 -4.76 4.78
N LYS A 57 -35.13 -4.39 5.60
CA LYS A 57 -34.35 -3.16 5.37
C LYS A 57 -33.53 -3.23 4.07
N LEU A 58 -33.05 -4.41 3.71
CA LEU A 58 -32.28 -4.62 2.48
C LEU A 58 -33.19 -4.65 1.24
N ILE A 59 -34.40 -5.19 1.33
CA ILE A 59 -35.37 -5.21 0.22
C ILE A 59 -35.94 -3.81 -0.02
N ASN A 60 -36.26 -3.09 1.05
CA ASN A 60 -36.79 -1.73 0.97
C ASN A 60 -35.71 -0.68 0.65
N CYS A 61 -34.44 -1.09 0.43
CA CYS A 61 -33.43 -0.16 0.01
C CYS A 61 -33.64 0.23 -1.46
N GLY A 62 -33.81 1.53 -1.71
CA GLY A 62 -34.01 2.06 -3.06
C GLY A 62 -32.82 1.80 -3.98
N ARG A 63 -32.96 2.18 -5.26
CA ARG A 63 -31.90 2.06 -6.28
C ARG A 63 -30.55 2.57 -5.76
N PRO A 64 -29.42 1.87 -6.02
CA PRO A 64 -28.10 2.33 -5.61
C PRO A 64 -27.86 3.78 -6.01
N GLY A 65 -27.75 4.68 -5.04
CA GLY A 65 -27.65 6.11 -5.29
C GLY A 65 -26.19 6.53 -5.42
N LEU A 66 -25.85 7.32 -6.44
CA LEU A 66 -24.56 8.03 -6.58
C LEU A 66 -24.39 9.20 -5.59
N SER A 67 -25.10 9.18 -4.46
CA SER A 67 -25.13 10.31 -3.53
C SER A 67 -23.78 10.41 -2.81
N SER A 68 -22.97 11.36 -3.26
CA SER A 68 -21.57 11.62 -2.89
C SER A 68 -20.57 10.59 -3.42
N ALA A 69 -19.70 11.04 -4.33
CA ALA A 69 -18.50 10.32 -4.73
C ALA A 69 -17.76 9.78 -3.50
N THR A 70 -17.40 8.49 -3.54
CA THR A 70 -16.66 7.80 -2.47
C THR A 70 -15.43 8.62 -2.10
N LYS A 71 -15.48 9.33 -0.97
CA LYS A 71 -14.29 10.00 -0.44
C LYS A 71 -13.29 8.91 -0.07
N ALA A 72 -12.14 8.91 -0.74
CA ALA A 72 -11.05 7.98 -0.42
C ALA A 72 -10.63 8.24 1.03
N THR A 73 -10.84 7.26 1.90
CA THR A 73 -10.34 7.30 3.26
C THR A 73 -8.84 7.04 3.21
N HIS A 74 -8.03 8.05 3.54
CA HIS A 74 -6.58 7.88 3.67
C HIS A 74 -6.31 6.98 4.89
N VAL A 75 -6.00 5.71 4.65
CA VAL A 75 -5.64 4.79 5.72
C VAL A 75 -4.18 5.04 6.04
N GLY A 76 -3.86 5.55 7.23
CA GLY A 76 -2.48 5.90 7.65
C GLY A 76 -1.46 4.75 7.62
N VAL A 77 -1.89 3.53 7.26
CA VAL A 77 -1.02 2.42 6.88
C VAL A 77 -0.19 2.76 5.63
N VAL A 78 -0.78 3.46 4.66
CA VAL A 78 -0.07 3.87 3.44
C VAL A 78 1.05 4.84 3.80
N ASP A 79 0.79 5.84 4.65
CA ASP A 79 1.81 6.77 5.15
C ASP A 79 2.99 6.03 5.79
N ARG A 80 2.70 5.02 6.62
CA ARG A 80 3.74 4.22 7.28
C ARG A 80 4.54 3.38 6.29
N LEU A 81 3.92 2.89 5.23
CA LEU A 81 4.58 2.09 4.19
C LEU A 81 5.41 2.95 3.23
N THR A 82 5.06 4.23 3.07
CA THR A 82 5.72 5.17 2.15
C THR A 82 6.59 6.21 2.86
N ASP A 83 6.87 6.03 4.15
CA ASP A 83 7.68 6.96 4.94
C ASP A 83 9.18 6.78 4.65
N THR A 84 9.72 7.67 3.81
CA THR A 84 11.13 7.67 3.43
C THR A 84 12.07 8.22 4.51
N SER A 85 11.54 8.87 5.56
CA SER A 85 12.36 9.41 6.66
C SER A 85 13.04 8.33 7.48
N LYS A 86 12.45 7.13 7.49
CA LYS A 86 12.96 5.94 8.19
C LYS A 86 14.06 5.21 7.43
N TYR A 87 14.36 5.61 6.19
CA TYR A 87 15.45 5.02 5.42
C TYR A 87 16.80 5.47 5.98
N THR A 88 17.74 4.53 6.07
CA THR A 88 19.09 4.74 6.60
C THR A 88 20.15 4.33 5.58
N GLY A 89 21.39 4.78 5.80
CA GLY A 89 22.52 4.48 4.92
C GLY A 89 22.27 4.89 3.46
N SER A 90 22.76 4.06 2.53
CA SER A 90 22.63 4.31 1.08
C SER A 90 21.18 4.33 0.57
N HIS A 91 20.22 3.77 1.31
CA HIS A 91 18.81 3.85 0.90
C HIS A 91 18.23 5.25 1.13
N LYS A 92 18.77 6.01 2.09
CA LYS A 92 18.36 7.39 2.35
C LYS A 92 18.79 8.33 1.21
N GLU A 93 19.98 8.12 0.65
CA GLU A 93 20.52 8.92 -0.45
C GLU A 93 19.73 8.79 -1.74
N ARG A 94 18.95 7.71 -1.88
CA ARG A 94 18.14 7.45 -3.07
C ARG A 94 16.89 8.32 -3.16
N PHE A 95 16.47 8.98 -2.09
CA PHE A 95 15.21 9.73 -2.03
C PHE A 95 15.39 11.12 -1.43
N ASP A 96 14.57 12.06 -1.89
CA ASP A 96 14.41 13.40 -1.33
C ASP A 96 13.57 13.38 -0.04
N SER A 97 13.58 14.50 0.68
CA SER A 97 12.76 14.72 1.88
C SER A 97 11.26 14.57 1.62
N THR A 98 10.81 14.74 0.37
CA THR A 98 9.42 14.52 -0.06
C THR A 98 9.15 13.08 -0.53
N GLY A 99 10.12 12.18 -0.40
CA GLY A 99 10.02 10.77 -0.82
C GLY A 99 10.14 10.50 -2.32
N LYS A 100 10.47 11.52 -3.14
CA LYS A 100 10.75 11.35 -4.57
C LYS A 100 12.17 10.80 -4.77
N GLY A 101 12.38 9.91 -5.72
CA GLY A 101 13.70 9.33 -5.96
C GLY A 101 14.68 10.30 -6.65
N ARG A 102 15.91 10.40 -6.16
CA ARG A 102 17.01 11.22 -6.71
C ARG A 102 17.68 10.64 -7.95
N GLY A 103 17.14 9.55 -8.50
CA GLY A 103 17.68 8.93 -9.73
C GLY A 103 19.12 8.44 -9.59
N ILE A 104 19.99 8.88 -10.50
CA ILE A 104 21.41 8.48 -10.57
C ILE A 104 22.24 9.10 -9.45
N GLU A 105 21.91 10.33 -9.07
CA GLU A 105 22.61 11.10 -8.05
C GLU A 105 22.52 10.42 -6.67
N GLY A 106 21.37 9.84 -6.35
CA GLY A 106 21.19 9.05 -5.13
C GLY A 106 21.77 7.63 -5.19
N ARG A 107 22.44 7.23 -6.28
CA ARG A 107 22.99 5.88 -6.47
C ARG A 107 24.49 5.87 -6.75
N ARG A 108 25.08 7.00 -7.11
CA ARG A 108 26.50 7.12 -7.41
C ARG A 108 27.12 8.22 -6.57
N ASP A 109 28.26 7.90 -5.97
CA ASP A 109 29.13 8.88 -5.31
C ASP A 109 29.86 9.69 -6.39
N VAL A 110 29.39 10.91 -6.65
CA VAL A 110 30.06 11.85 -7.56
C VAL A 110 31.14 12.56 -6.75
N LYS A 111 32.39 12.08 -6.85
CA LYS A 111 33.54 12.73 -6.21
C LYS A 111 33.80 14.12 -6.81
N ASP A 112 34.03 15.09 -5.94
CA ASP A 112 34.47 16.43 -6.34
C ASP A 112 35.92 16.36 -6.86
N THR A 113 36.11 16.72 -8.12
CA THR A 113 37.40 16.73 -8.82
C THR A 113 38.17 18.03 -8.64
N SER A 114 37.64 19.01 -7.89
CA SER A 114 38.22 20.35 -7.75
C SER A 114 39.53 20.44 -6.94
N GLY A 115 39.90 19.37 -6.21
CA GLY A 115 41.05 19.37 -5.29
C GLY A 115 42.39 18.86 -5.86
N TYR A 116 42.43 18.34 -7.10
CA TYR A 116 43.67 17.75 -7.64
C TYR A 116 44.54 18.80 -8.36
N THR A 117 45.29 19.59 -7.60
CA THR A 117 46.27 20.56 -8.17
C THR A 117 47.59 19.86 -8.51
N SER A 118 47.98 19.88 -9.79
CA SER A 118 49.14 19.20 -10.35
C SER A 118 50.48 19.92 -10.12
N SER A 119 50.82 20.30 -8.89
CA SER A 119 52.02 21.11 -8.60
C SER A 119 53.35 20.34 -8.50
N PHE A 120 53.38 19.03 -8.74
CA PHE A 120 54.64 18.28 -8.85
C PHE A 120 54.65 17.32 -10.04
N LYS A 121 55.05 17.82 -11.22
CA LYS A 121 55.52 16.99 -12.33
C LYS A 121 57.05 16.92 -12.31
N THR A 122 57.61 16.09 -11.43
CA THR A 122 58.95 15.53 -11.64
C THR A 122 58.83 14.37 -12.59
N LYS A 123 59.51 14.48 -13.74
CA LYS A 123 59.49 13.53 -14.86
C LYS A 123 59.77 12.10 -14.38
N LEU A 124 58.76 11.24 -14.37
CA LEU A 124 58.90 9.79 -14.42
C LEU A 124 57.59 9.18 -14.92
N GLY A 125 57.66 8.60 -16.12
CA GLY A 125 56.75 7.53 -16.56
C GLY A 125 55.34 7.95 -16.93
N ASP A 126 55.16 8.35 -18.18
CA ASP A 126 53.89 8.25 -18.88
C ASP A 126 53.48 6.76 -18.97
N LYS A 127 52.37 6.35 -18.34
CA LYS A 127 51.41 5.33 -18.83
C LYS A 127 50.08 5.43 -18.07
N SER A 128 49.11 6.03 -18.74
CA SER A 128 47.68 5.87 -18.54
C SER A 128 47.24 4.41 -18.71
N GLU A 129 46.49 3.81 -17.78
CA GLU A 129 45.45 2.81 -18.09
C GLU A 129 44.32 2.87 -17.05
N GLY A 130 43.09 2.93 -17.57
CA GLY A 130 41.86 3.18 -16.82
C GLY A 130 41.43 2.01 -15.92
N SER A 131 40.91 2.36 -14.74
CA SER A 131 40.25 1.44 -13.84
C SER A 131 38.91 0.98 -14.44
N LYS A 132 38.92 -0.14 -15.15
CA LYS A 132 37.70 -0.92 -15.44
C LYS A 132 37.23 -1.55 -14.13
N SER A 133 36.10 -1.08 -13.61
CA SER A 133 35.40 -1.70 -12.48
C SER A 133 35.01 -3.15 -12.83
N PRO A 134 35.27 -4.15 -11.97
CA PRO A 134 34.78 -5.50 -12.20
C PRO A 134 33.24 -5.51 -12.08
N SER A 135 32.57 -6.02 -13.12
CA SER A 135 31.13 -6.26 -13.15
C SER A 135 30.71 -7.28 -12.07
N PRO A 136 29.56 -7.11 -11.40
CA PRO A 136 29.09 -8.06 -10.40
C PRO A 136 28.67 -9.38 -11.06
N VAL A 137 29.20 -10.49 -10.54
CA VAL A 137 28.87 -11.86 -10.93
C VAL A 137 27.42 -12.17 -10.51
N PRO A 138 26.56 -12.72 -11.39
CA PRO A 138 25.20 -13.11 -11.02
C PRO A 138 25.20 -14.35 -10.09
N PRO A 139 24.27 -14.45 -9.12
CA PRO A 139 24.20 -15.58 -8.20
C PRO A 139 23.79 -16.87 -8.92
N PRO A 140 24.29 -18.04 -8.46
CA PRO A 140 23.98 -19.34 -9.07
C PRO A 140 22.49 -19.70 -8.88
N LYS A 141 21.95 -20.41 -9.88
CA LYS A 141 20.57 -20.88 -9.97
C LYS A 141 20.22 -21.87 -8.87
#